data_AF-A0A4Y2NWF6-F1
#
_entry.id   AF-A0A4Y2NWF6-F1
#
_cell.length_a   1.000
_cell.length_b   1.000
_cell.length_c   1.000
_cell.angle_alpha   90.00
_cell.angle_beta   90.00
_cell.angle_gamma   90.00
#
_symmetry.space_group_name_H-M   'P 1'
#
loop_
_entity.id
_entity.type
_entity.pdbx_description
1 polymer ?
#
loop_
_entity_poly.entity_id
_entity_poly.type
_entity_poly.pdbx_seq_one_letter_code
_entity_poly.pdbx_strand_id
1 'polypeptide(L)' 'MASEDEERLVRDLFRDYNKLIRPVEVMNKTVEVQFGLSFIQLINVVSNIDSLLRNNPAPGVTETSL' A
#
# COMPACT_ATOMS: atom_id res chain seq x y z
N MET A 1 10.31 36.95 -10.76
CA MET A 1 9.07 37.55 -10.23
C MET A 1 8.19 36.52 -9.55
N ALA A 2 7.71 35.46 -10.23
CA ALA A 2 6.85 34.44 -9.58
C ALA A 2 7.48 33.73 -8.36
N SER A 3 8.80 33.50 -8.36
CA SER A 3 9.50 32.80 -7.26
C SER A 3 9.52 33.57 -5.93
N GLU A 4 9.52 34.91 -5.95
CA GLU A 4 9.59 35.70 -4.71
C GLU A 4 8.22 35.82 -4.03
N ASP A 5 7.17 35.90 -4.83
CA ASP A 5 5.79 35.81 -4.35
C ASP A 5 5.47 34.42 -3.79
N GLU A 6 5.98 33.36 -4.43
CA GLU A 6 5.86 31.98 -3.94
C GLU A 6 6.58 31.80 -2.59
N GLU A 7 7.81 32.30 -2.46
CA GLU A 7 8.57 32.23 -1.20
C GLU A 7 7.87 33.00 -0.08
N ARG A 8 7.34 34.20 -0.38
CA ARG A 8 6.55 34.97 0.59
C ARG A 8 5.30 34.21 1.03
N LEU A 9 4.58 33.62 0.08
CA LEU A 9 3.35 32.88 0.35
C LEU A 9 3.61 31.65 1.22
N VAL A 10 4.64 30.86 0.92
CA VAL A 10 5.03 29.69 1.72
C VAL A 10 5.41 30.10 3.13
N ARG A 11 6.21 31.17 3.28
CA ARG A 11 6.61 31.68 4.60
C ARG A 11 5.40 32.14 5.42
N ASP A 12 4.46 32.83 4.80
CA ASP A 12 3.30 33.38 5.50
C ASP A 12 2.25 32.31 5.82
N LEU A 13 2.05 31.32 4.92
CA LEU A 13 1.13 30.20 5.13
C LEU A 13 1.55 29.30 6.30
N PHE A 14 2.86 29.07 6.45
CA PHE A 14 3.38 28.14 7.46
C PHE A 14 3.92 28.80 8.73
N ARG A 15 3.92 30.14 8.85
CA ARG A 15 4.51 30.89 9.97
C ARG A 15 4.05 30.38 11.34
N ASP A 16 2.76 30.12 11.49
CA ASP A 16 2.13 29.69 12.74
C ASP A 16 1.45 28.32 12.62
N TYR A 17 1.74 27.56 11.56
CA TYR A 17 1.17 26.24 11.34
C TYR A 17 1.94 25.18 12.13
N ASN A 18 1.29 24.53 13.10
CA ASN A 18 1.90 23.43 13.84
C ASN A 18 1.51 22.07 13.26
N LYS A 19 2.45 21.44 12.54
CA LYS A 19 2.27 20.12 11.92
C LYS A 19 2.00 18.95 12.89
N LEU A 20 2.24 19.15 14.19
CA LEU A 20 1.95 18.13 15.22
C LEU A 20 0.51 18.23 15.74
N ILE A 21 -0.20 19.31 15.39
CA ILE A 21 -1.60 19.52 15.78
C ILE A 21 -2.49 19.10 14.63
N ARG A 22 -3.52 18.31 14.94
CA ARG A 22 -4.54 17.92 13.96
C ARG A 22 -5.26 19.18 13.42
N PRO A 23 -5.29 19.42 12.10
CA PRO A 23 -5.88 20.62 11.52
C PRO A 23 -7.41 20.55 11.58
N VAL A 24 -7.99 21.11 12.64
CA VAL A 24 -9.43 21.12 12.86
C VAL A 24 -9.87 22.48 13.40
N GLU A 25 -10.97 23.02 12.88
CA GLU A 25 -11.53 24.30 13.35
C GLU A 25 -12.14 24.18 14.75
N VAL A 26 -12.75 23.03 15.04
CA VAL A 26 -13.41 22.74 16.32
C VAL A 26 -12.93 21.38 16.82
N MET A 27 -12.47 21.31 18.07
CA MET A 27 -11.79 20.13 18.61
C MET A 27 -12.62 18.84 18.57
N ASN A 28 -13.95 18.93 18.56
CA ASN A 28 -14.85 17.78 18.49
C ASN A 28 -15.10 17.25 17.06
N LYS A 29 -14.66 17.97 16.01
CA LYS A 29 -14.83 17.54 14.62
C LYS A 29 -13.75 16.53 14.23
N THR A 30 -14.04 15.72 13.22
CA THR A 30 -13.11 14.78 12.60
C THR A 30 -12.54 15.35 11.31
N VAL A 31 -11.34 14.90 10.94
CA VAL A 31 -10.77 15.14 9.60
C VAL A 31 -11.03 13.86 8.80
N GLU A 32 -11.81 13.97 7.72
CA GLU A 32 -12.08 12.85 6.83
C GLU A 32 -10.93 12.70 5.83
N VAL A 33 -10.37 11.49 5.72
CA VAL A 33 -9.28 11.20 4.79
C VAL A 33 -9.74 10.19 3.77
N GLN A 34 -9.73 10.60 2.51
CA GLN A 34 -10.03 9.74 1.37
C GLN A 34 -8.71 9.18 0.82
N PHE A 35 -8.56 7.86 0.87
CA PHE A 35 -7.39 7.17 0.33
C PHE A 35 -7.73 6.53 -1.01
N GLY A 36 -6.89 6.80 -2.02
CA GLY A 36 -6.89 6.13 -3.30
C GLY A 36 -5.62 5.30 -3.45
N LEU A 37 -5.75 4.08 -3.98
CA LEU A 37 -4.62 3.23 -4.30
C LEU A 37 -4.63 2.97 -5.81
N SER A 38 -3.50 3.19 -6.46
CA SER A 38 -3.29 2.85 -7.86
C SER A 38 -2.09 1.94 -7.98
N PHE A 39 -2.30 0.74 -8.52
CA PHE A 39 -1.20 -0.16 -8.84
C PHE A 39 -0.61 0.23 -10.19
N ILE A 40 0.70 0.42 -10.24
CA ILE A 40 1.42 0.59 -11.52
C ILE A 40 1.75 -0.78 -12.10
N GLN A 41 2.25 -1.70 -11.27
CA GLN A 41 2.52 -3.08 -11.66
C GLN A 41 2.40 -4.02 -10.45
N LEU A 42 1.86 -5.22 -10.68
CA LEU A 42 1.92 -6.32 -9.74
C LEU A 42 3.11 -7.20 -10.12
N ILE A 43 4.13 -7.25 -9.26
CA ILE A 43 5.46 -7.79 -9.60
C ILE A 43 5.48 -9.32 -9.58
N ASN A 44 4.83 -9.96 -8.60
CA ASN A 44 4.71 -11.41 -8.53
C ASN A 44 3.55 -11.81 -7.61
N VAL A 45 2.91 -12.94 -7.92
CA VAL A 45 1.99 -13.63 -7.01
C VAL A 45 2.65 -14.95 -6.62
N VAL A 46 2.95 -15.13 -5.33
CA VAL A 46 3.43 -16.42 -4.83
C VAL A 46 2.21 -17.30 -4.53
N SER A 47 2.06 -18.39 -5.29
CA SER A 47 1.03 -19.42 -5.04
C SER A 47 1.68 -20.74 -4.61
N ASN A 48 1.13 -21.39 -3.59
CA ASN A 48 1.62 -22.67 -3.06
C ASN A 48 0.92 -23.87 -3.75
N ILE A 49 0.91 -23.91 -5.08
CA ILE A 49 0.22 -24.98 -5.83
C ILE A 49 0.95 -26.32 -5.68
N ASP A 50 2.27 -26.29 -5.45
CA ASP A 50 3.10 -27.48 -5.31
C ASP A 50 2.67 -28.40 -4.16
N SER A 51 2.09 -27.85 -3.08
CA SER A 51 1.57 -28.67 -1.97
C SER A 51 0.31 -29.46 -2.32
N LEU A 52 -0.42 -29.05 -3.36
CA LEU A 52 -1.65 -29.70 -3.82
C LEU A 52 -1.39 -30.73 -4.92
N LEU A 53 -0.22 -30.72 -5.56
CA LEU A 53 0.16 -31.67 -6.62
C LEU A 53 0.91 -32.92 -6.09
N ARG A 54 0.95 -33.14 -4.78
CA ARG A 54 1.55 -34.33 -4.19
C ARG A 54 0.66 -35.56 -4.46
N ASN A 55 0.81 -36.13 -5.65
CA ASN A 55 0.27 -37.44 -5.95
C ASN A 55 0.98 -38.47 -5.05
N ASN A 56 0.25 -39.05 -4.09
CA ASN A 56 0.70 -40.24 -3.39
C ASN A 56 0.54 -41.42 -4.36
N PRO A 57 1.62 -42.09 -4.81
CA PRO A 57 1.45 -43.28 -5.64
C PRO A 57 0.68 -44.34 -4.85
N ALA A 58 -0.34 -44.93 -5.47
CA ALA A 58 -1.09 -46.01 -4.85
C ALA A 58 -0.12 -47.16 -4.51
N PRO A 59 -0.12 -47.67 -3.25
CA PRO A 59 0.75 -48.77 -2.89
C PRO A 59 0.31 -50.01 -3.67
N GLY A 60 1.11 -50.45 -4.64
CA GLY A 60 0.83 -51.69 -5.38
C GLY A 60 1.25 -51.76 -6.85
N VAL A 61 1.76 -50.69 -7.47
CA VAL A 61 2.33 -50.80 -8.83
C VAL A 61 3.78 -51.27 -8.71
N THR A 62 3.95 -52.56 -8.40
CA THR A 62 5.19 -53.27 -8.71
C THR A 62 5.23 -53.50 -10.21
N GLU A 63 6.27 -52.99 -10.87
CA GLU A 63 6.56 -53.26 -12.29
C GLU A 63 6.41 -54.76 -12.58
N THR A 64 5.36 -55.11 -13.31
CA THR A 64 5.12 -56.49 -13.75
C THR A 64 5.79 -56.65 -15.10
N SER A 65 6.94 -57.34 -15.08
CA SER A 65 7.55 -58.17 -16.14
C SER A 65 7.52 -57.70 -17.60
N LEU A 66 8.71 -57.41 -18.16
CA LEU A 66 9.28 -58.15 -19.30
C LEU A 66 10.81 -58.09 -19.28
#